data_AF-A0A349EHB6-F1
#
_entry.id   AF-A0A349EHB6-F1
#
_cell.length_a   1.000
_cell.length_b   1.000
_cell.length_c   1.000
_cell.angle_alpha   90.00
_cell.angle_beta   90.00
_cell.angle_gamma   90.00
#
_symmetry.space_group_name_H-M   'P 1'
#
loop_
_entity.id
_entity.type
_entity.pdbx_description
1 polymer ?
#
loop_
_entity_poly.entity_id
_entity_poly.type
_entity_poly.pdbx_seq_one_letter_code
_entity_poly.pdbx_strand_id
1 'polypeptide(L)' 'MLKPIIPEGEALRRAFQWLVEQGPCTLKTVEDASRRFDLSPRDEEFLLRQFVAHHDAASDAPASGE' A
#
# COMPACT_ATOMS: atom_id res chain seq x y z
N MET A 1 10.49 -21.00 -23.19
CA MET A 1 10.60 -19.72 -22.46
C MET A 1 9.99 -19.91 -21.08
N LEU A 2 10.81 -20.05 -20.04
CA LEU A 2 10.34 -20.22 -18.66
C LEU A 2 9.92 -18.84 -18.15
N LYS A 3 8.62 -18.65 -17.91
CA LYS A 3 8.12 -17.46 -17.20
C LYS A 3 8.66 -17.55 -15.77
N PRO A 4 9.37 -16.55 -15.25
CA PRO A 4 9.76 -16.56 -13.84
C PRO A 4 8.49 -16.72 -13.01
N ILE A 5 8.49 -17.70 -12.11
CA ILE A 5 7.40 -17.89 -11.16
C ILE A 5 7.52 -16.73 -10.17
N ILE A 6 6.85 -15.63 -10.52
CA ILE A 6 6.66 -14.54 -9.58
C ILE A 6 5.65 -15.08 -8.55
N PRO A 7 6.03 -15.16 -7.27
CA PRO A 7 5.11 -15.59 -6.23
C PRO A 7 3.88 -14.67 -6.22
N GLU A 8 2.72 -15.28 -5.99
CA GLU A 8 1.46 -14.56 -5.88
C GLU A 8 1.62 -13.39 -4.88
N GLY A 9 1.21 -12.19 -5.30
CA GLY A 9 1.31 -10.98 -4.49
C GLY A 9 2.71 -10.33 -4.42
N GLU A 10 3.67 -10.68 -5.27
CA GLU A 10 4.94 -9.93 -5.34
C GLU A 10 4.75 -8.47 -5.77
N ALA A 11 3.82 -8.20 -6.68
CA ALA A 11 3.45 -6.85 -7.08
C ALA A 11 2.97 -6.01 -5.88
N LEU A 12 2.10 -6.59 -5.04
CA LEU A 12 1.62 -5.96 -3.81
C LEU A 12 2.75 -5.68 -2.82
N ARG A 13 3.68 -6.64 -2.63
CA ARG A 13 4.84 -6.44 -1.75
C ARG A 13 5.75 -5.32 -2.23
N ARG A 14 6.04 -5.26 -3.53
CA ARG A 14 6.84 -4.17 -4.12
C ARG A 14 6.15 -2.82 -4.00
N ALA A 15 4.83 -2.77 -4.24
CA ALA A 15 4.02 -1.58 -4.05
C ALA A 15 4.03 -1.12 -2.59
N PHE A 16 3.85 -2.03 -1.64
CA PHE A 16 3.91 -1.73 -0.22
C PHE A 16 5.26 -1.16 0.19
N GLN A 17 6.36 -1.78 -0.22
CA GLN A 17 7.70 -1.30 0.10
C GLN A 17 7.93 0.11 -0.47
N TRP A 18 7.50 0.35 -1.71
CA TRP A 18 7.58 1.66 -2.34
C TRP A 18 6.73 2.72 -1.63
N LEU A 19 5.52 2.36 -1.18
CA LEU A 19 4.65 3.25 -0.41
C LEU A 19 5.31 3.67 0.91
N VAL A 20 5.94 2.74 1.62
CA VAL A 20 6.67 3.02 2.87
C VAL A 20 7.88 3.93 2.63
N GLU A 21 8.58 3.77 1.49
CA GLU A 21 9.69 4.65 1.10
C GLU A 21 9.22 6.07 0.73
N GLN A 22 8.02 6.22 0.17
CA GLN A 22 7.45 7.51 -0.27
C GLN A 22 6.91 8.36 0.90
N GLY A 23 6.67 7.77 2.06
CA GLY A 23 6.18 8.46 3.25
C GLY A 23 4.66 8.48 3.36
N PRO A 24 3.98 9.65 3.43
CA PRO A 24 2.55 9.71 3.73
C PRO A 24 1.72 8.99 2.67
N CYS A 25 1.17 7.84 3.06
CA CYS A 25 0.39 6.97 2.19
C CYS A 25 -1.01 7.55 1.96
N THR A 26 -1.09 8.47 1.02
CA THR A 26 -2.35 9.09 0.57
C THR A 26 -2.96 8.32 -0.58
N LEU A 27 -4.25 8.55 -0.85
CA LEU A 27 -4.98 7.95 -1.97
C LEU A 27 -4.21 8.06 -3.31
N LYS A 28 -3.63 9.24 -3.57
CA LYS A 28 -2.83 9.51 -4.77
C LYS A 28 -1.59 8.60 -4.87
N THR A 29 -0.94 8.32 -3.74
CA THR A 29 0.26 7.48 -3.69
C THR A 29 -0.10 6.02 -3.95
N VAL A 30 -1.25 5.57 -3.44
CA VAL A 30 -1.77 4.23 -3.71
C VAL A 30 -2.13 4.07 -5.20
N GLU A 31 -2.79 5.05 -5.82
CA GLU A 31 -3.03 5.02 -7.26
C GLU A 31 -1.74 4.99 -8.08
N ASP A 32 -0.72 5.76 -7.68
CA ASP A 32 0.57 5.77 -8.37
C ASP A 32 1.31 4.43 -8.21
N ALA A 33 1.20 3.79 -7.04
CA ALA A 33 1.70 2.44 -6.83
C ALA A 33 0.94 1.42 -7.69
N SER A 34 -0.38 1.54 -7.78
CA SER A 34 -1.25 0.70 -8.60
C SER A 34 -0.86 0.73 -10.07
N ARG A 35 -0.69 1.94 -10.63
CA ARG A 35 -0.21 2.15 -12.00
C ARG A 35 1.22 1.67 -12.23
N ARG A 36 2.09 1.77 -11.22
CA ARG A 36 3.52 1.43 -11.34
C ARG A 36 3.81 -0.06 -11.23
N PHE A 37 3.06 -0.77 -10.38
CA PHE A 37 3.28 -2.19 -10.08
C PHE A 37 2.24 -3.11 -10.70
N ASP A 38 1.32 -2.57 -11.50
CA ASP A 38 0.24 -3.31 -12.17
C ASP A 38 -0.60 -4.09 -11.14
N LEU A 39 -1.05 -3.37 -10.11
CA LEU A 39 -1.86 -3.96 -9.06
C LEU A 39 -3.24 -4.31 -9.60
N SER A 40 -3.76 -5.44 -9.14
CA SER A 40 -5.16 -5.76 -9.41
C SER A 40 -6.08 -4.80 -8.63
N PRO A 41 -7.31 -4.54 -9.08
CA PRO A 41 -8.26 -3.71 -8.34
C PRO A 41 -8.50 -4.21 -6.90
N ARG A 42 -8.31 -5.52 -6.65
CA ARG A 42 -8.36 -6.10 -5.31
C ARG A 42 -7.19 -5.66 -4.42
N ASP A 43 -5.99 -5.59 -5.00
CA ASP A 43 -4.78 -5.17 -4.30
C ASP A 43 -4.81 -3.66 -4.00
N GLU A 44 -5.28 -2.85 -4.96
CA GLU A 44 -5.50 -1.42 -4.76
C GLU A 44 -6.49 -1.16 -3.63
N GLU A 45 -7.63 -1.85 -3.63
CA GLU A 45 -8.62 -1.70 -2.56
C GLU A 45 -8.08 -2.15 -1.20
N PHE A 46 -7.25 -3.19 -1.16
CA PHE A 46 -6.54 -3.59 0.06
C PHE A 46 -5.63 -2.47 0.58
N LEU A 47 -4.84 -1.85 -0.29
CA LEU A 47 -3.95 -0.74 0.06
C LEU A 47 -4.74 0.50 0.51
N LEU A 48 -5.81 0.86 -0.18
CA LEU A 48 -6.68 1.98 0.21
C LEU A 48 -7.28 1.76 1.60
N ARG A 49 -7.78 0.55 1.88
CA ARG A 49 -8.33 0.20 3.20
C ARG A 49 -7.24 0.20 4.28
N GLN A 50 -6.06 -0.32 4.00
CA GLN A 50 -4.99 -0.37 5.01
C GLN A 50 -4.35 0.98 5.28
N PHE A 51 -4.12 1.80 4.26
CA PHE A 51 -3.41 3.06 4.44
C PHE A 51 -4.34 4.25 4.66
N VAL A 52 -5.42 4.38 3.88
CA VAL A 52 -6.31 5.55 3.99
C VAL A 52 -7.22 5.44 5.21
N ALA A 53 -7.78 4.25 5.48
CA ALA A 53 -8.66 4.08 6.63
C ALA A 53 -7.92 4.06 7.98
N HIS A 54 -6.70 3.49 8.03
CA HIS A 54 -5.91 3.55 9.27
C HIS A 54 -5.17 4.87 9.47
N HIS A 55 -4.87 5.66 8.44
CA HIS A 55 -4.26 6.98 8.65
C HIS A 55 -5.21 7.94 9.37
N ASP A 56 -6.52 7.78 9.19
CA ASP A 56 -7.53 8.54 9.94
C ASP A 56 -7.56 8.09 11.42
N ALA A 57 -7.49 6.78 11.68
CA ALA A 57 -7.49 6.22 13.04
C ALA A 57 -6.15 6.41 13.79
N ALA A 58 -5.00 6.37 13.10
CA ALA A 58 -3.69 6.54 13.71
C ALA A 58 -3.39 7.99 14.08
N SER A 59 -4.05 8.96 13.43
CA SER A 59 -4.00 10.37 13.83
C SER A 59 -4.84 10.67 15.08
N ASP A 60 -5.67 9.74 15.53
CA ASP A 60 -6.50 9.84 16.76
C ASP A 60 -5.98 8.95 17.90
N ALA A 61 -4.77 8.41 17.83
CA ALA A 61 -4.16 7.80 19.01
C ALA A 61 -3.87 8.91 20.05
N PRO A 62 -4.57 8.97 21.20
CA PRO A 62 -4.20 9.90 22.24
C PRO A 62 -2.80 9.48 22.69
N ALA A 63 -1.88 10.45 22.76
CA ALA A 63 -0.60 10.28 23.43
C ALA A 63 -0.87 9.69 24.81
N SER A 64 -0.68 8.38 24.95
CA SER A 64 -0.68 7.71 26.24
C SER A 64 0.71 7.91 26.81
N GLY A 65 0.80 8.86 27.74
CA GLY A 65 1.99 9.25 28.49
C GLY A 65 1.86 10.74 28.81
N GLU A 66 1.75 11.19 30.06
CA GLU A 66 2.04 10.62 31.38
C GLU A 66 1.11 11.22 32.44
#